data_AF-A0A0R1WHQ9-F1
#
_entry.id   AF-A0A0R1WHQ9-F1
#
_cell.length_a   1.000
_cell.length_b   1.000
_cell.length_c   1.000
_cell.angle_alpha   90.00
_cell.angle_beta   90.00
_cell.angle_gamma   90.00
#
_symmetry.space_group_name_H-M   'P 1'
#
loop_
_entity.id
_entity.type
_entity.pdbx_description
1 polymer ?
#
loop_
_entity_poly.entity_id
_entity_poly.type
_entity_poly.pdbx_seq_one_letter_code
_entity_poly.pdbx_strand_id
1 'polypeptide(L)' 'MAIESYSKESLVNSTGFSPMDRDILKIVLDNSKQYSLPAANQEIIKFKGGIK' A
#
# COMPACT_ATOMS: atom_id res chain seq x y z
N MET A 1 -14.96 -10.78 -10.12
CA MET A 1 -14.85 -10.19 -8.77
C MET A 1 -14.32 -8.77 -8.95
N ALA A 2 -15.02 -7.75 -8.46
CA ALA A 2 -14.47 -6.40 -8.44
C ALA A 2 -13.35 -6.37 -7.38
N ILE A 3 -12.15 -5.94 -7.75
CA ILE A 3 -11.08 -5.75 -6.78
C ILE A 3 -11.35 -4.42 -6.10
N GLU A 4 -11.62 -4.44 -4.79
CA GLU A 4 -11.81 -3.21 -4.02
C GLU A 4 -10.55 -2.35 -4.06
N SER A 5 -10.77 -1.04 -4.21
CA SER A 5 -9.73 -0.03 -4.27
C SER A 5 -9.87 0.95 -3.12
N TYR A 6 -8.75 1.28 -2.49
CA TYR A 6 -8.69 2.09 -1.28
C TYR A 6 -7.78 3.30 -1.52
N SER A 7 -8.09 4.41 -0.86
CA SER A 7 -7.21 5.57 -0.84
C SER A 7 -5.93 5.27 -0.06
N LYS A 8 -4.87 6.06 -0.30
CA LYS A 8 -3.67 6.03 0.53
C LYS A 8 -4.00 6.17 2.01
N GLU A 9 -4.85 7.14 2.37
CA GLU A 9 -5.22 7.42 3.76
C GLU A 9 -5.88 6.19 4.43
N SER A 10 -6.76 5.50 3.71
CA SER A 10 -7.37 4.26 4.20
C SER A 10 -6.34 3.16 4.44
N LEU A 11 -5.34 3.04 3.55
CA LEU A 11 -4.31 1.99 3.65
C LEU A 11 -3.29 2.28 4.74
N VAL A 12 -2.83 3.54 4.90
CA VAL A 12 -1.85 3.92 5.93
C VAL A 12 -2.45 3.93 7.34
N ASN A 13 -3.77 4.03 7.47
CA ASN A 13 -4.49 3.93 8.74
C ASN A 13 -5.08 2.54 9.01
N SER A 14 -5.00 1.61 8.05
CA SER A 14 -5.51 0.25 8.21
C SER A 14 -4.75 -0.50 9.30
N THR A 15 -5.45 -1.37 10.03
CA THR A 15 -4.86 -2.31 11.00
C THR A 15 -4.31 -3.56 10.33
N GLY A 16 -4.58 -3.76 9.03
CA GLY A 16 -4.11 -4.91 8.25
C GLY A 16 -2.65 -4.83 7.79
N PHE A 17 -2.00 -3.67 7.94
CA PHE A 17 -0.59 -3.46 7.64
C PHE A 17 0.22 -3.25 8.93
N SER A 18 1.45 -3.76 8.97
CA SER A 18 2.36 -3.48 10.08
C SER A 18 2.68 -1.98 10.17
N PRO A 19 3.07 -1.45 11.34
CA PRO A 19 3.48 -0.05 11.47
C PRO A 19 4.54 0.37 10.43
N MET A 20 5.54 -0.47 10.20
CA MET A 20 6.58 -0.24 9.20
C MET A 20 6.01 -0.21 7.77
N ASP A 21 5.12 -1.15 7.42
CA ASP A 21 4.50 -1.18 6.10
C ASP A 21 3.65 0.06 5.86
N ARG A 22 2.93 0.56 6.89
CA ARG A 22 2.16 1.81 6.80
C ARG A 22 3.06 3.00 6.56
N ASP A 23 4.22 3.06 7.20
CA ASP A 23 5.20 4.12 6.95
C ASP A 23 5.79 4.03 5.54
N ILE A 24 6.01 2.82 5.01
CA ILE A 24 6.40 2.62 3.61
C ILE A 24 5.28 3.12 2.68
N LEU A 25 4.03 2.73 2.92
CA LEU A 25 2.87 3.17 2.12
C LEU A 25 2.71 4.71 2.12
N LYS A 26 3.07 5.39 3.21
CA LYS A 26 3.12 6.87 3.25
C LYS A 26 4.12 7.45 2.25
N ILE A 27 5.20 6.74 1.96
CA ILE A 27 6.26 7.18 1.03
C ILE A 27 5.90 6.82 -0.42
N VAL A 28 5.44 5.59 -0.66
CA VAL A 28 5.32 5.03 -2.02
C VAL A 28 3.96 5.28 -2.69
N LEU A 29 2.89 5.47 -1.91
CA LEU A 29 1.56 5.69 -2.48
C LEU A 29 1.30 7.18 -2.76
N ASP A 30 0.54 7.41 -3.81
CA ASP A 30 0.05 8.72 -4.21
C ASP A 30 -1.33 9.01 -3.59
N ASN A 31 -1.55 10.25 -3.15
CA ASN A 31 -2.84 10.70 -2.61
C ASN A 31 -3.94 10.75 -3.68
N SER A 32 -3.59 10.96 -4.95
CA SER A 32 -4.56 11.08 -6.04
C SER A 32 -4.93 9.73 -6.67
N LYS A 33 -4.39 8.62 -6.14
CA LYS A 33 -4.60 7.27 -6.68
C LYS A 33 -5.28 6.38 -5.66
N GLN A 34 -5.99 5.38 -6.18
CA GLN A 34 -6.53 4.30 -5.39
C GLN A 34 -5.77 3.01 -5.67
N TYR A 35 -5.62 2.19 -4.64
CA TYR A 35 -4.86 0.96 -4.68
C TYR A 35 -5.67 -0.18 -4.08
N SER A 36 -5.61 -1.33 -4.71
CA SER A 36 -6.08 -2.56 -4.08
C SER A 36 -5.07 -3.05 -3.05
N LEU A 37 -5.50 -3.94 -2.15
CA LEU A 37 -4.58 -4.56 -1.17
C LEU A 37 -3.38 -5.25 -1.86
N PRO A 38 -3.55 -6.03 -2.94
CA PRO A 38 -2.42 -6.62 -3.65
C PRO A 38 -1.48 -5.57 -4.27
N ALA A 39 -2.02 -4.48 -4.82
CA ALA A 39 -1.21 -3.41 -5.39
C ALA A 39 -0.39 -2.68 -4.32
N ALA A 40 -1.02 -2.32 -3.19
CA ALA A 40 -0.34 -1.72 -2.04
C ALA A 40 0.79 -2.63 -1.51
N ASN A 41 0.53 -3.94 -1.42
CA ASN A 41 1.54 -4.90 -1.01
C ASN A 41 2.72 -5.01 -2.00
N GLN A 42 2.44 -4.93 -3.30
CA GLN A 42 3.51 -4.90 -4.31
C GLN A 42 4.39 -3.65 -4.18
N GLU A 43 3.82 -2.48 -3.89
CA GLU A 43 4.61 -1.26 -3.66
C GLU A 43 5.51 -1.38 -2.42
N ILE A 44 5.03 -2.03 -1.36
CA ILE A 44 5.85 -2.35 -0.18
C ILE A 44 7.02 -3.27 -0.55
N ILE A 45 6.75 -4.34 -1.30
CA ILE A 45 7.78 -5.32 -1.72
C ILE A 45 8.84 -4.64 -2.58
N LYS A 46 8.42 -3.82 -3.57
CA LYS A 46 9.33 -3.05 -4.42
C LYS A 46 10.23 -2.13 -3.59
N PHE A 47 9.65 -1.42 -2.62
CA PHE A 47 10.39 -0.50 -1.76
C PHE A 47 11.43 -1.20 -0.87
N LYS A 48 11.10 -2.38 -0.34
CA LYS A 48 12.03 -3.19 0.47
C LYS A 48 13.19 -3.78 -0.34
N GLY A 49 13.30 -3.46 -1.62
CA GLY A 49 14.32 -4.03 -2.49
C GLY A 49 13.99 -5.48 -2.87
N GLY A 50 12.71 -5.85 -2.86
CA GLY A 50 12.22 -7.10 -3.45
C GLY A 50 12.46 -7.10 -4.96
N ILE A 51 13.72 -7.33 -5.33
CA ILE A 51 14.12 -7.75 -6.66
C ILE A 51 13.46 -9.12 -6.87
N LYS A 52 12.79 -9.26 -8.02
CA LYS A 52 12.25 -10.54 -8.48
C LYS A 52 13.34 -11.35 -9.16
#